data_AF-A0A8T6RIA5-F1
#
_entry.id   AF-A0A8T6RIA5-F1
#
_cell.length_a   1.000
_cell.length_b   1.000
_cell.length_c   1.000
_cell.angle_alpha   90.00
_cell.angle_beta   90.00
_cell.angle_gamma   90.00
#
_symmetry.space_group_name_H-M   'P 1'
#
loop_
_entity.id
_entity.type
_entity.pdbx_description
1 polymer ?
#
loop_
_entity_poly.entity_id
_entity_poly.type
_entity_poly.pdbx_seq_one_letter_code
_entity_poly.pdbx_strand_id
1 'polypeptide(L)'
;MNKPYFLYILSTSGICLFSYNFRKNIEKFQEQLFSGFIAAISKFTQELNSQLGYAEKEEKLASIPIGDNFEILLTHKKKYIGALISERKDIDEDMKKFNEDLINGFINKYKKELENWDGDIVKFEGYEIDIKTLFRKMTIFSFQIPKLKDTYEQKKDELKEYSNLIELIDGKRAIDEISRALEKSYEEVKQIIATLLWNGVIELSEKVYAEDIFEPKRDLFYLIRAKDLNLEKEELKSHLKKDPRLEHLAELYDFDSFFLARKYDLLKAIDGFKTVYDLSKEFKNLNINDIKYLISYYLSEGSYLEKVDLYPQIIEISDKLREKLPPESLALSYSLENICDGEVSLLEISEKIGVSIMEIKKVLDILEKNVTYVKKYRK
;
A
#
# COMPACT_ATOMS: atom_id res chain seq x y z
N MET A 1 -5.54 3.36 -0.27
CA MET A 1 -4.70 4.48 0.18
C MET A 1 -5.61 5.45 0.89
N ASN A 2 -5.36 5.72 2.17
CA ASN A 2 -6.15 6.70 2.88
C ASN A 2 -5.84 8.10 2.37
N LYS A 3 -6.81 9.00 2.53
CA LYS A 3 -6.66 10.39 2.14
C LYS A 3 -5.57 11.03 3.01
N PRO A 4 -4.53 11.66 2.41
CA PRO A 4 -3.53 12.41 3.17
C PRO A 4 -4.18 13.53 3.98
N TYR A 5 -3.40 14.20 4.83
CA TYR A 5 -3.88 15.33 5.61
C TYR A 5 -3.60 16.64 4.87
N PHE A 6 -2.33 16.89 4.57
CA PHE A 6 -1.90 18.15 3.97
C PHE A 6 -0.83 17.92 2.91
N LEU A 7 -0.81 18.76 1.90
CA LEU A 7 0.28 18.89 0.93
C LEU A 7 0.82 20.32 1.01
N TYR A 8 2.13 20.45 0.99
CA TYR A 8 2.83 21.72 0.80
C TYR A 8 3.83 21.57 -0.35
N ILE A 9 3.86 22.53 -1.26
CA ILE A 9 4.89 22.64 -2.30
C ILE A 9 5.68 23.89 -2.00
N LEU A 10 6.97 23.70 -1.72
CA LEU A 10 7.88 24.70 -1.22
C LEU A 10 9.02 24.94 -2.20
N SER A 11 9.55 26.16 -2.25
CA SER A 11 10.87 26.40 -2.81
C SER A 11 11.96 25.91 -1.84
N THR A 12 13.18 25.67 -2.32
CA THR A 12 14.34 25.39 -1.45
C THR A 12 14.74 26.59 -0.57
N SER A 13 14.24 27.80 -0.86
CA SER A 13 14.35 28.95 0.03
C SER A 13 13.34 28.96 1.17
N GLY A 14 12.39 28.01 1.19
CA GLY A 14 11.37 27.87 2.24
C GLY A 14 10.11 28.70 2.01
N ILE A 15 9.87 29.18 0.79
CA ILE A 15 8.62 29.87 0.45
C ILE A 15 7.58 28.81 0.08
N CYS A 16 6.40 28.89 0.69
CA CYS A 16 5.26 28.06 0.33
C CYS A 16 4.64 28.57 -0.97
N LEU A 17 4.80 27.80 -2.05
CA LEU A 17 4.23 28.11 -3.36
C LEU A 17 2.77 27.69 -3.45
N PHE A 18 2.44 26.58 -2.80
CA PHE A 18 1.08 26.03 -2.80
C PHE A 18 0.86 25.14 -1.58
N SER A 19 -0.35 25.18 -1.02
CA SER A 19 -0.75 24.30 0.08
C SER A 19 -2.15 23.73 -0.14
N TYR A 20 -2.37 22.47 0.22
CA TYR A 20 -3.68 21.81 0.08
C TYR A 20 -4.12 21.13 1.38
N ASN A 21 -5.39 21.34 1.73
CA ASN A 21 -6.02 20.63 2.86
C ASN A 21 -6.91 19.54 2.28
N PHE A 22 -6.50 18.29 2.46
CA PHE A 22 -7.32 17.16 2.05
C PHE A 22 -8.47 16.92 3.03
N ARG A 23 -8.31 17.25 4.32
CA ARG A 23 -9.28 16.99 5.38
C ARG A 23 -9.83 18.30 5.95
N LYS A 24 -10.95 18.76 5.39
CA LYS A 24 -11.59 20.06 5.73
C LYS A 24 -11.90 20.27 7.21
N ASN A 25 -12.02 19.19 7.98
CA ASN A 25 -12.30 19.19 9.40
C ASN A 25 -11.06 19.35 10.29
N ILE A 26 -9.87 19.49 9.70
CA ILE A 26 -8.61 19.63 10.43
C ILE A 26 -7.94 20.92 9.99
N GLU A 27 -7.56 21.75 10.95
CA GLU A 27 -6.86 23.00 10.68
C GLU A 27 -5.44 22.71 10.18
N LYS A 28 -5.03 23.43 9.13
CA LYS A 28 -3.67 23.33 8.57
C LYS A 28 -2.66 23.92 9.54
N PHE A 29 -1.42 23.44 9.47
CA PHE A 29 -0.31 24.18 10.06
C PHE A 29 -0.18 25.55 9.38
N GLN A 30 0.21 26.56 10.16
CA GLN A 30 0.58 27.87 9.61
C GLN A 30 1.66 27.69 8.54
N GLU A 31 1.37 28.14 7.32
CA GLU A 31 2.15 27.81 6.13
C GLU A 31 3.61 28.25 6.24
N GLN A 32 3.83 29.44 6.80
CA GLN A 32 5.16 30.03 6.99
C GLN A 32 5.99 29.27 8.03
N LEU A 33 5.37 28.83 9.12
CA LEU A 33 6.03 28.05 10.16
C LEU A 33 6.44 26.69 9.61
N PHE A 34 5.50 26.02 8.92
CA PHE A 34 5.75 24.71 8.33
C PHE A 34 6.81 24.79 7.23
N SER A 35 6.73 25.78 6.32
CA SER A 35 7.70 25.94 5.25
C SER A 35 9.10 26.27 5.77
N GLY A 36 9.19 27.13 6.79
CA GLY A 36 10.45 27.45 7.47
C GLY A 36 11.09 26.23 8.12
N PHE A 37 10.29 25.41 8.81
CA PHE A 37 10.73 24.16 9.41
C PHE A 37 11.29 23.17 8.38
N ILE A 38 10.55 22.88 7.31
CA ILE A 38 10.99 21.94 6.26
C ILE A 38 12.26 22.44 5.56
N ALA A 39 12.36 23.73 5.27
CA ALA A 39 13.54 24.31 4.65
C ALA A 39 14.77 24.23 5.56
N ALA A 40 14.61 24.51 6.86
CA ALA A 40 15.68 24.41 7.85
C ALA A 40 16.21 22.97 7.96
N ILE A 41 15.31 21.98 8.09
CA ILE A 41 15.69 20.57 8.15
C ILE A 41 16.38 20.12 6.86
N SER A 42 15.85 20.52 5.70
CA SER A 42 16.42 20.13 4.41
C SER A 42 17.84 20.69 4.25
N LYS A 43 18.07 21.94 4.64
CA LYS A 43 19.41 22.56 4.64
C LYS A 43 20.36 21.88 5.63
N PHE A 44 19.90 21.64 6.85
CA PHE A 44 20.67 20.93 7.87
C PHE A 44 21.12 19.56 7.38
N THR A 45 20.20 18.78 6.80
CA THR A 45 20.51 17.44 6.28
C THR A 45 21.54 17.51 5.14
N GLN A 46 21.39 18.48 4.23
CA GLN A 46 22.33 18.69 3.14
C GLN A 46 23.74 19.05 3.65
N GLU A 47 23.83 19.93 4.64
CA GLU A 47 25.09 20.31 5.26
C GLU A 47 25.74 19.13 5.99
N LEU A 48 24.96 18.38 6.78
CA LEU A 48 25.42 17.20 7.48
C LEU A 48 25.97 16.14 6.52
N ASN A 49 25.22 15.80 5.47
CA ASN A 49 25.66 14.85 4.45
C ASN A 49 26.95 15.33 3.76
N SER A 50 27.09 16.63 3.52
CA SER A 50 28.30 17.20 2.94
C SER A 50 29.51 17.05 3.88
N GLN A 51 29.33 17.33 5.17
CA GLN A 51 30.39 17.19 6.19
C GLN A 51 30.80 15.73 6.40
N LEU A 52 29.86 14.79 6.25
CA LEU A 52 30.10 13.36 6.37
C LEU A 52 30.67 12.71 5.09
N GLY A 53 30.91 13.50 4.03
CA GLY A 53 31.49 12.99 2.77
C GLY A 53 30.49 12.26 1.87
N TYR A 54 29.19 12.37 2.13
CA TYR A 54 28.10 11.80 1.31
C TYR A 54 27.58 12.77 0.25
N ALA A 55 28.32 13.84 -0.07
CA ALA A 55 27.87 14.94 -0.93
C ALA A 55 27.43 14.52 -2.35
N GLU A 56 27.91 13.38 -2.86
CA GLU A 56 27.68 12.93 -4.24
C GLU A 56 26.82 11.67 -4.37
N LYS A 57 26.47 11.00 -3.25
CA LYS A 57 25.59 9.82 -3.25
C LYS A 57 24.25 10.22 -2.64
N GLU A 58 23.30 10.48 -3.54
CA GLU A 58 21.96 10.97 -3.27
C GLU A 58 21.25 10.17 -2.19
N GLU A 59 20.96 10.82 -1.05
CA GLU A 59 19.76 10.56 -0.27
C GLU A 59 19.45 11.85 0.50
N LYS A 60 18.68 12.72 -0.17
CA LYS A 60 18.02 13.82 0.55
C LYS A 60 17.00 13.21 1.49
N LEU A 61 16.76 13.86 2.63
CA LEU A 61 15.79 13.39 3.62
C LEU A 61 14.46 13.04 2.93
N ALA A 62 14.11 11.74 2.95
CA ALA A 62 12.94 11.21 2.27
C ALA A 62 11.68 11.37 3.10
N SER A 63 11.79 11.36 4.43
CA SER A 63 10.66 11.56 5.31
C SER A 63 11.04 12.07 6.70
N ILE A 64 10.05 12.60 7.43
CA ILE A 64 10.19 13.08 8.81
C ILE A 64 9.05 12.47 9.64
N PRO A 65 9.33 11.63 10.66
CA PRO A 65 8.30 11.16 11.58
C PRO A 65 7.78 12.31 12.47
N ILE A 66 6.46 12.41 12.62
CA ILE A 66 5.80 13.32 13.57
C ILE A 66 5.05 12.47 14.59
N GLY A 67 5.66 12.30 15.77
CA GLY A 67 5.13 11.42 16.81
C GLY A 67 5.03 9.97 16.35
N ASP A 68 4.07 9.24 16.92
CA ASP A 68 3.92 7.80 16.67
C ASP A 68 3.12 7.47 15.40
N ASN A 69 2.19 8.36 15.02
CA ASN A 69 1.16 8.03 14.04
C ASN A 69 1.38 8.69 12.68
N PHE A 70 2.16 9.76 12.60
CA PHE A 70 2.26 10.58 11.38
C PHE A 70 3.69 10.63 10.85
N GLU A 71 3.77 10.93 9.55
CA GLU A 71 5.02 11.12 8.85
C GLU A 71 4.83 12.11 7.69
N ILE A 72 5.83 12.96 7.49
CA ILE A 72 5.94 13.88 6.35
C ILE A 72 6.76 13.18 5.30
N LEU A 73 6.17 12.86 4.15
CA LEU A 73 6.89 12.43 2.96
C LEU A 73 7.47 13.64 2.24
N LEU A 74 8.77 13.62 2.00
CA LEU A 74 9.49 14.65 1.29
C LEU A 74 9.92 14.14 -0.08
N THR A 75 9.57 14.89 -1.11
CA THR A 75 10.06 14.64 -2.46
C THR A 75 10.76 15.89 -2.97
N HIS A 76 12.04 15.72 -3.32
CA HIS A 76 12.92 16.82 -3.72
C HIS A 76 13.05 16.86 -5.24
N LYS A 77 12.73 17.99 -5.86
CA LYS A 77 12.86 18.20 -7.32
C LYS A 77 13.57 19.52 -7.61
N LYS A 78 14.87 19.46 -7.87
CA LYS A 78 15.74 20.62 -8.16
C LYS A 78 15.60 21.72 -7.10
N LYS A 79 14.81 22.76 -7.39
CA LYS A 79 14.57 23.96 -6.56
C LYS A 79 13.29 23.86 -5.71
N TYR A 80 12.62 22.71 -5.71
CA TYR A 80 11.34 22.51 -5.05
C TYR A 80 11.35 21.30 -4.14
N ILE A 81 10.54 21.37 -3.09
CA ILE A 81 10.31 20.32 -2.11
C ILE A 81 8.80 20.19 -1.96
N GLY A 82 8.26 19.00 -2.20
CA GLY A 82 6.88 18.72 -1.80
C GLY A 82 6.88 17.90 -0.53
N ALA A 83 6.05 18.34 0.41
CA ALA A 83 5.86 17.74 1.70
C ALA A 83 4.41 17.27 1.83
N LEU A 84 4.20 15.96 1.90
CA LEU A 84 2.89 15.33 2.05
C LEU A 84 2.79 14.68 3.43
N ILE A 85 1.79 15.08 4.20
CA ILE A 85 1.57 14.56 5.56
C ILE A 85 0.52 13.45 5.51
N SER A 86 0.88 12.28 6.03
CA SER A 86 0.00 11.11 6.13
C SER A 86 0.20 10.34 7.43
N GLU A 87 -0.73 9.45 7.75
CA GLU A 87 -0.52 8.43 8.78
C GLU A 87 0.55 7.43 8.31
N ARG A 88 1.45 7.03 9.22
CA ARG A 88 2.61 6.18 8.89
C ARG A 88 2.21 4.85 8.25
N LYS A 89 1.17 4.20 8.78
CA LYS A 89 0.61 2.95 8.24
C LYS A 89 0.09 3.07 6.79
N ASP A 90 -0.23 4.30 6.35
CA ASP A 90 -0.79 4.56 5.03
C ASP A 90 0.28 4.94 3.99
N ILE A 91 1.55 4.97 4.41
CA ILE A 91 2.68 5.28 3.53
C ILE A 91 3.15 3.98 2.86
N ASP A 92 2.62 3.76 1.67
CA ASP A 92 3.04 2.72 0.73
C ASP A 92 3.77 3.34 -0.49
N GLU A 93 4.22 2.49 -1.41
CA GLU A 93 4.85 2.94 -2.66
C GLU A 93 3.92 3.83 -3.50
N ASP A 94 2.61 3.54 -3.49
CA ASP A 94 1.62 4.33 -4.21
C ASP A 94 1.48 5.74 -3.63
N MET A 95 1.56 5.91 -2.30
CA MET A 95 1.57 7.21 -1.63
C MET A 95 2.85 8.00 -1.96
N LYS A 96 4.02 7.34 -1.96
CA LYS A 96 5.29 7.96 -2.37
C LYS A 96 5.21 8.43 -3.81
N LYS A 97 4.74 7.57 -4.72
CA LYS A 97 4.53 7.88 -6.13
C LYS A 97 3.51 8.99 -6.32
N PHE A 98 2.43 9.01 -5.55
CA PHE A 98 1.43 10.08 -5.59
C PHE A 98 2.05 11.43 -5.21
N ASN A 99 2.87 11.50 -4.15
CA ASN A 99 3.57 12.74 -3.80
C ASN A 99 4.49 13.21 -4.93
N GLU A 100 5.21 12.26 -5.56
CA GLU A 100 6.05 12.57 -6.72
C GLU A 100 5.24 13.08 -7.91
N ASP A 101 4.12 12.43 -8.25
CA ASP A 101 3.23 12.84 -9.33
C ASP A 101 2.60 14.22 -9.08
N LEU A 102 2.27 14.54 -7.83
CA LEU A 102 1.80 15.87 -7.42
C LEU A 102 2.85 16.95 -7.71
N ILE A 103 4.10 16.74 -7.30
CA ILE A 103 5.14 17.75 -7.51
C ILE A 103 5.50 17.86 -8.99
N ASN A 104 5.65 16.73 -9.69
CA ASN A 104 5.94 16.73 -11.11
C ASN A 104 4.83 17.40 -11.91
N GLY A 105 3.57 17.10 -11.57
CA GLY A 105 2.39 17.75 -12.15
C GLY A 105 2.40 19.26 -11.93
N PHE A 106 2.71 19.71 -10.70
CA PHE A 106 2.81 21.13 -10.38
C PHE A 106 3.90 21.84 -11.18
N ILE A 107 5.13 21.30 -11.16
CA ILE A 107 6.28 21.88 -11.86
C ILE A 107 6.02 21.94 -13.37
N ASN A 108 5.44 20.89 -13.95
CA ASN A 108 5.17 20.84 -15.38
C ASN A 108 4.06 21.83 -15.77
N LYS A 109 2.99 21.93 -14.98
CA LYS A 109 1.88 22.85 -15.25
C LYS A 109 2.31 24.31 -15.18
N TYR A 110 3.12 24.66 -14.18
CA TYR A 110 3.52 26.05 -13.90
C TYR A 110 4.97 26.35 -14.29
N LYS A 111 5.55 25.59 -15.21
CA LYS A 111 6.98 25.67 -15.55
C LYS A 111 7.42 27.09 -15.91
N LYS A 112 6.63 27.79 -16.73
CA LYS A 112 6.96 29.13 -17.23
C LYS A 112 6.89 30.18 -16.12
N GLU A 113 5.87 30.07 -15.28
CA GLU A 113 5.62 30.92 -14.12
C GLU A 113 6.72 30.73 -13.08
N LEU A 114 7.16 29.50 -12.87
CA LEU A 114 8.24 29.13 -11.95
C LEU A 114 9.62 29.61 -12.42
N GLU A 115 9.90 29.60 -13.72
CA GLU A 115 11.16 30.09 -14.29
C GLU A 115 11.31 31.61 -14.17
N ASN A 116 10.21 32.35 -14.25
CA ASN A 116 10.17 33.81 -14.18
C ASN A 116 9.38 34.30 -12.95
N TRP A 117 9.46 33.55 -11.86
CA TRP A 117 8.61 33.79 -10.71
C TRP A 117 9.00 35.09 -10.00
N ASP A 118 8.01 35.97 -9.82
CA ASP A 118 8.11 37.31 -9.24
C ASP A 118 7.71 37.34 -7.75
N GLY A 119 7.41 36.19 -7.16
CA GLY A 119 6.93 36.06 -5.78
C GLY A 119 5.41 35.97 -5.65
N ASP A 120 4.65 36.14 -6.74
CA ASP A 120 3.19 36.01 -6.69
C ASP A 120 2.77 34.53 -6.64
N ILE A 121 2.13 34.13 -5.54
CA ILE A 121 1.66 32.75 -5.30
C ILE A 121 0.24 32.50 -5.83
N VAL A 122 -0.54 33.54 -6.12
CA VAL A 122 -1.95 33.41 -6.57
C VAL A 122 -2.04 32.64 -7.88
N LYS A 123 -1.00 32.75 -8.72
CA LYS A 123 -0.85 32.02 -9.99
C LYS A 123 -0.96 30.50 -9.83
N PHE A 124 -0.73 29.96 -8.63
CA PHE A 124 -0.71 28.53 -8.36
C PHE A 124 -2.00 27.98 -7.75
N GLU A 125 -2.97 28.81 -7.37
CA GLU A 125 -4.19 28.38 -6.65
C GLU A 125 -5.03 27.36 -7.44
N GLY A 126 -5.04 27.46 -8.78
CA GLY A 126 -5.78 26.56 -9.66
C GLY A 126 -5.31 25.08 -9.64
N TYR A 127 -4.24 24.76 -8.92
CA TYR A 127 -3.71 23.39 -8.85
C TYR A 127 -4.61 22.42 -8.07
N GLU A 128 -5.52 22.91 -7.23
CA GLU A 128 -6.47 22.05 -6.48
C GLU A 128 -7.25 21.08 -7.41
N ILE A 129 -7.60 21.53 -8.61
CA ILE A 129 -8.37 20.72 -9.58
C ILE A 129 -7.53 19.50 -10.03
N ASP A 130 -6.23 19.70 -10.25
CA ASP A 130 -5.32 18.64 -10.65
C ASP A 130 -5.11 17.64 -9.51
N ILE A 131 -5.03 18.10 -8.25
CA ILE A 131 -4.93 17.22 -7.09
C ILE A 131 -6.13 16.30 -6.99
N LYS A 132 -7.34 16.84 -7.11
CA LYS A 132 -8.58 16.04 -7.12
C LYS A 132 -8.56 15.02 -8.25
N THR A 133 -8.08 15.42 -9.42
CA THR A 133 -8.02 14.55 -10.60
C THR A 133 -6.98 13.45 -10.42
N LEU A 134 -5.79 13.77 -9.91
CA LEU A 134 -4.73 12.81 -9.63
C LEU A 134 -5.16 11.80 -8.57
N PHE A 135 -5.79 12.26 -7.49
CA PHE A 135 -6.31 11.36 -6.46
C PHE A 135 -7.36 10.39 -7.04
N ARG A 136 -8.25 10.87 -7.92
CA ARG A 136 -9.25 10.02 -8.58
C ARG A 136 -8.64 8.99 -9.54
N LYS A 137 -7.44 9.25 -10.07
CA LYS A 137 -6.71 8.32 -10.95
C LYS A 137 -5.93 7.25 -10.19
N MET A 138 -5.93 7.29 -8.87
CA MET A 138 -5.20 6.33 -8.06
C MET A 138 -5.60 4.88 -8.33
N THR A 139 -4.65 4.00 -8.07
CA THR A 139 -4.82 2.56 -8.13
C THR A 139 -5.75 2.10 -7.02
N ILE A 140 -7.03 2.06 -7.34
CA ILE A 140 -8.04 1.28 -6.65
C ILE A 140 -8.05 -0.08 -7.32
N PHE A 141 -7.90 -1.14 -6.52
CA PHE A 141 -7.89 -2.50 -7.02
C PHE A 141 -9.28 -3.12 -6.92
N SER A 142 -9.60 -3.99 -7.88
CA SER A 142 -10.88 -4.68 -7.95
C SER A 142 -11.21 -5.49 -6.70
N PHE A 143 -10.19 -6.10 -6.09
CA PHE A 143 -10.31 -6.96 -4.92
C PHE A 143 -10.41 -6.22 -3.59
N GLN A 144 -10.28 -4.89 -3.56
CA GLN A 144 -10.42 -4.14 -2.31
C GLN A 144 -11.87 -4.09 -1.87
N ILE A 145 -12.09 -4.10 -0.56
CA ILE A 145 -13.41 -4.14 0.06
C ILE A 145 -13.69 -2.76 0.67
N PRO A 146 -14.65 -1.99 0.15
CA PRO A 146 -15.07 -0.74 0.75
C PRO A 146 -15.90 -0.97 2.02
N LYS A 147 -15.73 -0.08 3.00
CA LYS A 147 -16.52 -0.04 4.24
C LYS A 147 -16.98 1.38 4.52
N LEU A 148 -18.24 1.54 4.90
CA LEU A 148 -18.81 2.84 5.27
C LEU A 148 -18.23 3.33 6.59
N LYS A 149 -18.00 4.64 6.68
CA LYS A 149 -17.63 5.35 7.90
C LYS A 149 -18.84 6.07 8.50
N ASP A 150 -18.74 6.41 9.78
CA ASP A 150 -19.76 7.20 10.50
C ASP A 150 -20.04 8.56 9.83
N THR A 151 -19.07 9.08 9.07
CA THR A 151 -19.20 10.32 8.28
C THR A 151 -20.25 10.21 7.17
N TYR A 152 -20.66 9.01 6.76
CA TYR A 152 -21.70 8.80 5.76
C TYR A 152 -23.03 9.44 6.18
N GLU A 153 -23.47 9.24 7.42
CA GLU A 153 -24.76 9.76 7.89
C GLU A 153 -24.82 11.29 7.83
N GLN A 154 -23.68 11.96 8.00
CA GLN A 154 -23.56 13.42 7.90
C GLN A 154 -23.65 13.94 6.46
N LYS A 155 -23.41 13.08 5.46
CA LYS A 155 -23.32 13.43 4.03
C LYS A 155 -24.36 12.73 3.16
N LYS A 156 -25.29 12.02 3.77
CA LYS A 156 -26.27 11.16 3.09
C LYS A 156 -27.07 11.90 2.03
N ASP A 157 -27.47 13.14 2.32
CA ASP A 157 -28.23 13.98 1.38
C ASP A 157 -27.42 14.40 0.16
N GLU A 158 -26.13 14.69 0.33
CA GLU A 158 -25.21 15.08 -0.76
C GLU A 158 -24.87 13.90 -1.69
N LEU A 159 -25.07 12.67 -1.22
CA LEU A 159 -24.64 11.44 -1.90
C LEU A 159 -25.81 10.60 -2.44
N LYS A 160 -27.00 11.18 -2.50
CA LYS A 160 -28.22 10.50 -2.99
C LYS A 160 -28.06 9.89 -4.38
N GLU A 161 -27.28 10.53 -5.25
CA GLU A 161 -26.98 10.03 -6.60
C GLU A 161 -26.20 8.70 -6.61
N TYR A 162 -25.52 8.35 -5.51
CA TYR A 162 -24.75 7.12 -5.36
C TYR A 162 -25.44 6.07 -4.47
N SER A 163 -26.71 6.31 -4.08
CA SER A 163 -27.47 5.45 -3.15
C SER A 163 -27.41 3.96 -3.50
N ASN A 164 -27.70 3.59 -4.76
CA ASN A 164 -27.67 2.19 -5.22
C ASN A 164 -26.32 1.51 -4.98
N LEU A 165 -25.21 2.23 -5.16
CA LEU A 165 -23.87 1.68 -4.92
C LEU A 165 -23.59 1.60 -3.41
N ILE A 166 -23.96 2.62 -2.66
CA ILE A 166 -23.73 2.70 -1.21
C ILE A 166 -24.48 1.57 -0.48
N GLU A 167 -25.68 1.22 -0.91
CA GLU A 167 -26.46 0.08 -0.37
C GLU A 167 -25.74 -1.28 -0.52
N LEU A 168 -24.77 -1.38 -1.43
CA LEU A 168 -23.96 -2.58 -1.63
C LEU A 168 -22.64 -2.55 -0.85
N ILE A 169 -22.28 -1.43 -0.21
CA ILE A 169 -21.08 -1.31 0.63
C ILE A 169 -21.40 -1.81 2.04
N ASP A 170 -21.22 -3.11 2.23
CA ASP A 170 -21.48 -3.81 3.50
C ASP A 170 -20.19 -4.09 4.31
N GLY A 171 -19.03 -3.70 3.78
CA GLY A 171 -17.73 -4.03 4.38
C GLY A 171 -17.25 -5.44 4.08
N LYS A 172 -17.94 -6.19 3.19
CA LYS A 172 -17.64 -7.59 2.86
C LYS A 172 -17.42 -7.80 1.36
N ARG A 173 -18.11 -7.05 0.51
CA ARG A 173 -18.02 -7.17 -0.96
C ARG A 173 -16.85 -6.40 -1.55
N ALA A 174 -16.12 -7.01 -2.48
CA ALA A 174 -15.12 -6.34 -3.28
C ALA A 174 -15.72 -5.45 -4.37
N ILE A 175 -14.92 -4.52 -4.88
CA ILE A 175 -15.36 -3.53 -5.88
C ILE A 175 -15.82 -4.18 -7.19
N ASP A 176 -15.20 -5.28 -7.63
CA ASP A 176 -15.66 -6.01 -8.80
C ASP A 176 -16.98 -6.74 -8.58
N GLU A 177 -17.25 -7.23 -7.37
CA GLU A 177 -18.55 -7.81 -6.98
C GLU A 177 -19.63 -6.73 -7.03
N ILE A 178 -19.35 -5.54 -6.47
CA ILE A 178 -20.25 -4.37 -6.53
C ILE A 178 -20.51 -3.96 -7.98
N SER A 179 -19.46 -3.91 -8.82
CA SER A 179 -19.57 -3.55 -10.23
C SER A 179 -20.53 -4.46 -10.99
N ARG A 180 -20.45 -5.77 -10.76
CA ARG A 180 -21.36 -6.75 -11.38
C ARG A 180 -22.77 -6.62 -10.88
N ALA A 181 -22.97 -6.49 -9.57
CA ALA A 181 -24.28 -6.38 -8.95
C ALA A 181 -25.06 -5.16 -9.45
N LEU A 182 -24.34 -4.09 -9.85
CA LEU A 182 -24.91 -2.89 -10.46
C LEU A 182 -25.04 -2.95 -11.98
N GLU A 183 -24.55 -4.03 -12.62
CA GLU A 183 -24.44 -4.16 -14.08
C GLU A 183 -23.67 -2.98 -14.72
N LYS A 184 -22.68 -2.44 -14.01
CA LYS A 184 -21.83 -1.33 -14.48
C LYS A 184 -20.42 -1.81 -14.80
N SER A 185 -19.72 -1.04 -15.63
CA SER A 185 -18.31 -1.31 -15.88
C SER A 185 -17.48 -1.06 -14.62
N TYR A 186 -16.39 -1.80 -14.49
CA TYR A 186 -15.45 -1.65 -13.37
C TYR A 186 -14.95 -0.21 -13.24
N GLU A 187 -14.64 0.45 -14.36
CA GLU A 187 -14.13 1.83 -14.33
C GLU A 187 -15.18 2.85 -13.88
N GLU A 188 -16.46 2.67 -14.23
CA GLU A 188 -17.53 3.52 -13.71
C GLU A 188 -17.67 3.37 -12.19
N VAL A 189 -17.70 2.13 -11.69
CA VAL A 189 -17.80 1.86 -10.25
C VAL A 189 -16.56 2.38 -9.51
N LYS A 190 -15.38 2.19 -10.08
CA LYS A 190 -14.12 2.71 -9.53
C LYS A 190 -14.12 4.23 -9.42
N GLN A 191 -14.66 4.96 -10.39
CA GLN A 191 -14.79 6.43 -10.29
C GLN A 191 -15.72 6.87 -9.15
N ILE A 192 -16.81 6.14 -8.93
CA ILE A 192 -17.73 6.42 -7.81
C ILE A 192 -17.03 6.10 -6.49
N ILE A 193 -16.38 4.94 -6.36
CA ILE A 193 -15.59 4.56 -5.18
C ILE A 193 -14.51 5.61 -4.88
N ALA A 194 -13.78 6.07 -5.89
CA ALA A 194 -12.78 7.13 -5.74
C ALA A 194 -13.41 8.43 -5.21
N THR A 195 -14.61 8.76 -5.65
CA THR A 195 -15.36 9.94 -5.20
C THR A 195 -15.82 9.79 -3.74
N LEU A 196 -16.36 8.62 -3.36
CA LEU A 196 -16.75 8.34 -1.98
C LEU A 196 -15.54 8.34 -1.03
N LEU A 197 -14.41 7.77 -1.46
CA LEU A 197 -13.15 7.77 -0.74
C LEU A 197 -12.62 9.20 -0.57
N TRP A 198 -12.66 10.01 -1.62
CA TRP A 198 -12.28 11.43 -1.56
C TRP A 198 -13.14 12.21 -0.56
N ASN A 199 -14.44 11.93 -0.53
CA ASN A 199 -15.36 12.54 0.43
C ASN A 199 -15.22 11.99 1.85
N GLY A 200 -14.36 10.98 2.07
CA GLY A 200 -14.10 10.38 3.37
C GLY A 200 -15.30 9.62 3.93
N VAL A 201 -16.19 9.16 3.04
CA VAL A 201 -17.43 8.44 3.37
C VAL A 201 -17.17 6.95 3.56
N ILE A 202 -16.14 6.46 2.87
CA ILE A 202 -15.71 5.07 2.94
C ILE A 202 -14.22 5.00 3.26
N GLU A 203 -13.81 3.85 3.74
CA GLU A 203 -12.44 3.34 3.64
C GLU A 203 -12.40 2.11 2.75
N LEU A 204 -11.20 1.75 2.31
CA LEU A 204 -10.95 0.52 1.59
C LEU A 204 -10.10 -0.39 2.47
N SER A 205 -10.31 -1.70 2.36
CA SER A 205 -9.39 -2.70 2.92
C SER A 205 -7.95 -2.43 2.48
N GLU A 206 -7.01 -2.91 3.30
CA GLU A 206 -5.59 -2.84 2.98
C GLU A 206 -5.30 -3.46 1.61
N LYS A 207 -4.32 -2.88 0.91
CA LYS A 207 -3.90 -3.40 -0.40
C LYS A 207 -3.00 -4.60 -0.18
N VAL A 208 -3.27 -5.65 -0.95
CA VAL A 208 -2.47 -6.88 -0.96
C VAL A 208 -1.69 -6.97 -2.27
N TYR A 209 -0.37 -6.88 -2.16
CA TYR A 209 0.56 -7.02 -3.28
C TYR A 209 1.03 -8.47 -3.45
N ALA A 210 1.74 -8.76 -4.53
CA ALA A 210 2.18 -10.13 -4.81
C ALA A 210 3.36 -10.54 -3.92
N GLU A 211 4.16 -9.55 -3.51
CA GLU A 211 5.38 -9.67 -2.73
C GLU A 211 5.10 -9.65 -1.22
N ASP A 212 3.87 -9.32 -0.84
CA ASP A 212 3.46 -9.23 0.56
C ASP A 212 3.51 -10.60 1.25
N ILE A 213 3.84 -10.58 2.53
CA ILE A 213 3.94 -11.76 3.40
C ILE A 213 3.01 -11.54 4.58
N PHE A 214 2.23 -12.56 4.91
CA PHE A 214 1.25 -12.50 5.99
C PHE A 214 1.47 -13.62 6.99
N GLU A 215 1.12 -13.38 8.25
CA GLU A 215 1.08 -14.37 9.30
C GLU A 215 -0.29 -14.35 10.00
N PRO A 216 -0.88 -15.51 10.33
CA PRO A 216 -2.11 -15.57 11.12
C PRO A 216 -1.87 -15.03 12.54
N LYS A 217 -2.74 -14.13 13.00
CA LYS A 217 -2.83 -13.81 14.42
C LYS A 217 -3.26 -15.03 15.23
N ARG A 218 -3.00 -15.00 16.54
CA ARG A 218 -3.38 -16.07 17.48
C ARG A 218 -4.83 -16.50 17.31
N ASP A 219 -5.76 -15.55 17.16
CA ASP A 219 -7.19 -15.85 17.07
C ASP A 219 -7.53 -16.65 15.81
N LEU A 220 -6.97 -16.27 14.66
CA LEU A 220 -7.13 -17.02 13.42
C LEU A 220 -6.47 -18.40 13.53
N PHE A 221 -5.31 -18.49 14.17
CA PHE A 221 -4.65 -19.78 14.39
C PHE A 221 -5.53 -20.75 15.20
N TYR A 222 -6.24 -20.27 16.22
CA TYR A 222 -7.21 -21.07 16.96
C TYR A 222 -8.41 -21.46 16.11
N LEU A 223 -8.97 -20.54 15.31
CA LEU A 223 -10.06 -20.84 14.39
C LEU A 223 -9.67 -21.90 13.36
N ILE A 224 -8.47 -21.77 12.77
CA ILE A 224 -7.91 -22.75 11.83
C ILE A 224 -7.77 -24.12 12.52
N ARG A 225 -7.28 -24.18 13.76
CA ARG A 225 -7.08 -25.46 14.47
C ARG A 225 -8.36 -26.10 14.98
N ALA A 226 -9.34 -25.31 15.40
CA ALA A 226 -10.62 -25.81 15.91
C ALA A 226 -11.49 -26.48 14.83
N LYS A 227 -11.13 -26.31 13.54
CA LYS A 227 -11.96 -26.67 12.37
C LYS A 227 -13.36 -26.02 12.39
N ASP A 228 -13.60 -25.09 13.29
CA ASP A 228 -14.91 -24.48 13.50
C ASP A 228 -14.97 -23.11 12.83
N LEU A 229 -14.88 -23.13 11.49
CA LEU A 229 -15.24 -21.98 10.64
C LEU A 229 -16.75 -21.96 10.34
N ASN A 230 -17.57 -22.76 11.04
CA ASN A 230 -18.99 -22.90 10.72
C ASN A 230 -19.78 -21.61 10.97
N LEU A 231 -19.34 -20.75 11.89
CA LEU A 231 -19.91 -19.41 12.10
C LEU A 231 -19.68 -18.50 10.87
N GLU A 232 -18.48 -18.49 10.29
CA GLU A 232 -18.21 -17.79 9.02
C GLU A 232 -18.92 -18.44 7.83
N LYS A 233 -19.12 -19.76 7.86
CA LYS A 233 -19.79 -20.53 6.80
C LYS A 233 -21.23 -20.09 6.59
N GLU A 234 -21.99 -19.86 7.67
CA GLU A 234 -23.38 -19.39 7.58
C GLU A 234 -23.46 -17.93 7.12
N GLU A 235 -22.53 -17.06 7.55
CA GLU A 235 -22.46 -15.67 7.09
C GLU A 235 -22.03 -15.53 5.63
N LEU A 236 -21.03 -16.29 5.17
CA LEU A 236 -20.61 -16.32 3.76
C LEU A 236 -21.74 -16.87 2.88
N LYS A 237 -22.43 -17.94 3.30
CA LYS A 237 -23.58 -18.48 2.56
C LYS A 237 -24.67 -17.45 2.31
N SER A 238 -24.92 -16.55 3.27
CA SER A 238 -25.90 -15.46 3.08
C SER A 238 -25.43 -14.37 2.10
N HIS A 239 -24.13 -14.18 1.93
CA HIS A 239 -23.54 -13.23 0.99
C HIS A 239 -23.42 -13.82 -0.43
N LEU A 240 -23.04 -15.10 -0.53
CA LEU A 240 -22.79 -15.84 -1.78
C LEU A 240 -24.06 -16.14 -2.59
N LYS A 241 -25.21 -16.36 -1.92
CA LYS A 241 -26.53 -16.55 -2.58
C LYS A 241 -27.05 -15.34 -3.37
N LYS A 242 -26.30 -14.23 -3.41
CA LYS A 242 -26.69 -12.99 -4.08
C LYS A 242 -25.80 -12.62 -5.28
N ASP A 243 -24.79 -13.44 -5.63
CA ASP A 243 -23.88 -13.20 -6.77
C ASP A 243 -24.03 -14.26 -7.87
N PRO A 244 -24.54 -13.91 -9.07
CA PRO A 244 -24.76 -14.83 -10.19
C PRO A 244 -23.50 -15.54 -10.72
N ARG A 245 -22.28 -14.98 -10.52
CA ARG A 245 -21.04 -15.65 -10.97
C ARG A 245 -20.59 -16.74 -9.99
N LEU A 246 -20.91 -16.58 -8.72
CA LEU A 246 -20.62 -17.58 -7.68
C LEU A 246 -21.69 -18.68 -7.67
N GLU A 247 -22.92 -18.39 -8.09
CA GLU A 247 -23.94 -19.41 -8.40
C GLU A 247 -23.50 -20.33 -9.56
N HIS A 248 -22.99 -19.78 -10.66
CA HIS A 248 -22.52 -20.61 -11.78
C HIS A 248 -21.28 -21.45 -11.42
N LEU A 249 -20.36 -20.90 -10.62
CA LEU A 249 -19.22 -21.66 -10.08
C LEU A 249 -19.67 -22.69 -9.04
N ALA A 250 -20.77 -22.42 -8.32
CA ALA A 250 -21.32 -23.32 -7.33
C ALA A 250 -22.04 -24.52 -7.93
N GLU A 251 -22.74 -24.32 -9.04
CA GLU A 251 -23.36 -25.38 -9.83
C GLU A 251 -22.33 -26.29 -10.52
N LEU A 252 -21.16 -25.76 -10.90
CA LEU A 252 -20.12 -26.54 -11.58
C LEU A 252 -19.24 -27.41 -10.65
N TYR A 253 -19.13 -27.09 -9.36
CA TYR A 253 -18.08 -27.64 -8.49
C TYR A 253 -18.49 -28.13 -7.10
N ASP A 254 -19.79 -28.19 -6.73
CA ASP A 254 -20.21 -28.49 -5.34
C ASP A 254 -19.51 -27.54 -4.33
N PHE A 255 -19.72 -26.23 -4.56
CA PHE A 255 -18.96 -25.10 -4.02
C PHE A 255 -18.80 -25.06 -2.50
N ASP A 256 -19.85 -25.46 -1.78
CA ASP A 256 -19.96 -25.25 -0.33
C ASP A 256 -18.92 -26.05 0.46
N SER A 257 -18.46 -27.17 -0.11
CA SER A 257 -17.36 -27.96 0.45
C SER A 257 -16.01 -27.55 -0.16
N PHE A 258 -15.98 -27.25 -1.46
CA PHE A 258 -14.76 -27.09 -2.23
C PHE A 258 -14.08 -25.73 -2.03
N PHE A 259 -14.83 -24.63 -2.09
CA PHE A 259 -14.29 -23.29 -1.88
C PHE A 259 -13.91 -23.09 -0.41
N LEU A 260 -14.72 -23.61 0.52
CA LEU A 260 -14.49 -23.51 1.95
C LEU A 260 -13.27 -24.34 2.40
N ALA A 261 -13.11 -25.57 1.85
CA ALA A 261 -11.92 -26.39 2.10
C ALA A 261 -10.66 -25.70 1.60
N ARG A 262 -10.71 -25.06 0.43
CA ARG A 262 -9.55 -24.37 -0.15
C ARG A 262 -9.23 -23.04 0.52
N LYS A 263 -10.23 -22.29 0.97
CA LYS A 263 -10.07 -21.11 1.84
C LYS A 263 -9.28 -21.52 3.09
N TYR A 264 -9.69 -22.64 3.70
CA TYR A 264 -9.04 -23.18 4.88
C TYR A 264 -7.60 -23.67 4.61
N ASP A 265 -7.38 -24.36 3.50
CA ASP A 265 -6.05 -24.83 3.11
C ASP A 265 -5.12 -23.64 2.79
N LEU A 266 -5.62 -22.60 2.12
CA LEU A 266 -4.88 -21.36 1.89
C LEU A 266 -4.49 -20.72 3.21
N LEU A 267 -5.45 -20.52 4.13
CA LEU A 267 -5.18 -19.94 5.43
C LEU A 267 -4.17 -20.73 6.25
N LYS A 268 -4.17 -22.07 6.15
CA LYS A 268 -3.16 -22.92 6.77
C LYS A 268 -1.77 -22.76 6.17
N ALA A 269 -1.69 -22.45 4.89
CA ALA A 269 -0.42 -22.26 4.20
C ALA A 269 0.19 -20.88 4.45
N ILE A 270 -0.59 -19.91 4.96
CA ILE A 270 -0.07 -18.61 5.41
C ILE A 270 0.68 -18.83 6.73
N ASP A 271 2.01 -18.67 6.69
CA ASP A 271 2.93 -19.04 7.77
C ASP A 271 3.91 -17.93 8.16
N GLY A 272 3.74 -16.73 7.60
CA GLY A 272 4.66 -15.61 7.78
C GLY A 272 5.97 -15.72 7.01
N PHE A 273 6.14 -16.71 6.13
CA PHE A 273 7.35 -16.84 5.31
C PHE A 273 7.06 -16.77 3.81
N LYS A 274 5.91 -17.27 3.35
CA LYS A 274 5.54 -17.27 1.92
C LYS A 274 4.99 -15.92 1.47
N THR A 275 5.37 -15.48 0.26
CA THR A 275 4.72 -14.35 -0.38
C THR A 275 3.35 -14.75 -0.92
N VAL A 276 2.48 -13.78 -1.20
CA VAL A 276 1.22 -13.99 -1.93
C VAL A 276 1.46 -14.67 -3.29
N TYR A 277 2.56 -14.33 -3.97
CA TYR A 277 2.97 -14.99 -5.20
C TYR A 277 3.31 -16.47 -4.97
N ASP A 278 4.08 -16.80 -3.93
CA ASP A 278 4.44 -18.18 -3.59
C ASP A 278 3.18 -19.02 -3.33
N LEU A 279 2.22 -18.46 -2.59
CA LEU A 279 0.91 -19.08 -2.37
C LEU A 279 0.18 -19.33 -3.70
N SER A 280 0.21 -18.38 -4.64
CA SER A 280 -0.41 -18.58 -5.97
C SER A 280 0.21 -19.71 -6.79
N LYS A 281 1.46 -20.10 -6.51
CA LYS A 281 2.12 -21.24 -7.16
C LYS A 281 1.75 -22.57 -6.52
N GLU A 282 1.58 -22.58 -5.20
CA GLU A 282 1.19 -23.75 -4.42
C GLU A 282 -0.28 -24.11 -4.69
N PHE A 283 -1.16 -23.12 -4.71
CA PHE A 283 -2.59 -23.30 -4.93
C PHE A 283 -2.95 -23.17 -6.41
N LYS A 284 -2.64 -24.19 -7.22
CA LYS A 284 -2.89 -24.20 -8.70
C LYS A 284 -4.31 -23.83 -9.15
N ASN A 285 -5.28 -23.90 -8.24
CA ASN A 285 -6.67 -23.65 -8.53
C ASN A 285 -7.19 -22.29 -8.04
N LEU A 286 -6.32 -21.50 -7.40
CA LEU A 286 -6.58 -20.12 -7.04
C LEU A 286 -5.61 -19.26 -7.83
N ASN A 287 -6.14 -18.30 -8.58
CA ASN A 287 -5.26 -17.31 -9.21
C ASN A 287 -4.82 -16.30 -8.14
N ILE A 288 -3.82 -15.47 -8.47
CA ILE A 288 -3.26 -14.50 -7.54
C ILE A 288 -4.29 -13.48 -7.03
N ASN A 289 -5.28 -13.11 -7.85
CA ASN A 289 -6.32 -12.16 -7.45
C ASN A 289 -7.31 -12.80 -6.47
N ASP A 290 -7.62 -14.09 -6.62
CA ASP A 290 -8.45 -14.83 -5.65
C ASP A 290 -7.77 -14.84 -4.27
N ILE A 291 -6.45 -15.08 -4.24
CA ILE A 291 -5.67 -15.06 -2.99
C ILE A 291 -5.64 -13.65 -2.39
N LYS A 292 -5.40 -12.62 -3.22
CA LYS A 292 -5.42 -11.21 -2.77
C LYS A 292 -6.76 -10.80 -2.19
N TYR A 293 -7.86 -11.22 -2.82
CA TYR A 293 -9.21 -11.01 -2.32
C TYR A 293 -9.41 -11.69 -0.96
N LEU A 294 -9.07 -12.97 -0.84
CA LEU A 294 -9.24 -13.71 0.42
C LEU A 294 -8.43 -13.09 1.56
N ILE A 295 -7.19 -12.69 1.31
CA ILE A 295 -6.37 -11.99 2.30
C ILE A 295 -6.98 -10.64 2.65
N SER A 296 -7.40 -9.85 1.66
CA SER A 296 -8.04 -8.54 1.87
C SER A 296 -9.31 -8.65 2.73
N TYR A 297 -10.12 -9.69 2.49
CA TYR A 297 -11.30 -10.02 3.28
C TYR A 297 -10.93 -10.26 4.76
N TYR A 298 -9.94 -11.11 5.03
CA TYR A 298 -9.50 -11.40 6.41
C TYR A 298 -8.81 -10.23 7.11
N LEU A 299 -8.20 -9.32 6.35
CA LEU A 299 -7.73 -8.05 6.89
C LEU A 299 -8.89 -7.15 7.30
N SER A 300 -9.98 -7.12 6.51
CA SER A 300 -11.15 -6.26 6.73
C SER A 300 -12.07 -6.68 7.90
N GLU A 301 -12.22 -7.98 8.17
CA GLU A 301 -13.16 -8.52 9.17
C GLU A 301 -12.66 -8.44 10.63
N GLY A 302 -11.43 -7.98 10.88
CA GLY A 302 -10.89 -7.90 12.25
C GLY A 302 -9.40 -8.19 12.38
N SER A 303 -8.62 -7.95 11.32
CA SER A 303 -7.17 -8.18 11.28
C SER A 303 -6.77 -9.58 11.73
N TYR A 304 -7.37 -10.63 11.16
CA TYR A 304 -6.97 -12.02 11.45
C TYR A 304 -5.57 -12.35 10.95
N LEU A 305 -5.05 -11.54 10.04
CA LEU A 305 -3.71 -11.61 9.48
C LEU A 305 -2.93 -10.36 9.89
N GLU A 306 -1.62 -10.53 10.04
CA GLU A 306 -0.64 -9.44 10.16
C GLU A 306 0.30 -9.49 8.98
N LYS A 307 0.63 -8.31 8.44
CA LYS A 307 1.65 -8.18 7.42
C LYS A 307 3.03 -8.22 8.07
N VAL A 308 3.92 -9.04 7.51
CA VAL A 308 5.23 -9.34 8.07
C VAL A 308 6.33 -8.90 7.11
N ASP A 309 7.32 -8.23 7.65
CA ASP A 309 8.60 -8.01 7.00
C ASP A 309 9.60 -9.09 7.42
N LEU A 310 10.25 -9.67 6.42
CA LEU A 310 11.31 -10.65 6.62
C LEU A 310 12.68 -9.99 6.57
N TYR A 311 13.48 -10.27 7.57
CA TYR A 311 14.86 -9.82 7.70
C TYR A 311 15.76 -11.05 7.60
N PRO A 312 16.24 -11.40 6.39
CA PRO A 312 17.08 -12.56 6.19
C PRO A 312 18.45 -12.38 6.82
N GLN A 313 18.94 -13.43 7.47
CA GLN A 313 20.29 -13.56 7.97
C GLN A 313 20.92 -14.81 7.36
N ILE A 314 21.97 -14.62 6.56
CA ILE A 314 22.76 -15.71 5.98
C ILE A 314 23.89 -16.04 6.96
N ILE A 315 23.94 -17.31 7.40
CA ILE A 315 24.94 -17.75 8.38
C ILE A 315 26.27 -18.06 7.69
N GLU A 316 26.24 -18.93 6.67
CA GLU A 316 27.41 -19.32 5.88
C GLU A 316 26.94 -19.97 4.55
N ILE A 317 27.50 -19.54 3.42
CA ILE A 317 27.23 -20.20 2.13
C ILE A 317 28.37 -21.16 1.82
N SER A 318 28.16 -22.45 2.07
CA SER A 318 29.14 -23.47 1.65
C SER A 318 29.29 -23.53 0.12
N ASP A 319 30.50 -23.83 -0.38
CA ASP A 319 30.76 -23.93 -1.83
C ASP A 319 29.84 -24.95 -2.53
N LYS A 320 29.46 -26.03 -1.84
CA LYS A 320 28.52 -27.05 -2.35
C LYS A 320 27.11 -26.49 -2.63
N LEU A 321 26.70 -25.42 -1.96
CA LEU A 321 25.41 -24.76 -2.21
C LEU A 321 25.51 -23.81 -3.40
N ARG A 322 26.67 -23.15 -3.57
CA ARG A 322 26.93 -22.29 -4.73
C ARG A 322 26.87 -23.08 -6.03
N GLU A 323 27.34 -24.32 -6.03
CA GLU A 323 27.24 -25.23 -7.18
C GLU A 323 25.79 -25.56 -7.58
N LYS A 324 24.82 -25.41 -6.67
CA LYS A 324 23.38 -25.62 -6.97
C LYS A 324 22.71 -24.38 -7.55
N LEU A 325 23.33 -23.21 -7.44
CA LEU A 325 22.75 -21.97 -7.93
C LEU A 325 22.93 -21.85 -9.45
N PRO A 326 21.89 -21.41 -10.19
CA PRO A 326 22.06 -20.95 -11.56
C PRO A 326 23.14 -19.86 -11.64
N PRO A 327 23.88 -19.73 -12.76
CA PRO A 327 24.94 -18.71 -12.91
C PRO A 327 24.46 -17.29 -12.61
N GLU A 328 23.22 -16.98 -13.01
CA GLU A 328 22.56 -15.69 -12.80
C GLU A 328 22.27 -15.42 -11.30
N SER A 329 21.97 -16.48 -10.55
CA SER A 329 21.71 -16.42 -9.11
C SER A 329 22.98 -16.43 -8.27
N LEU A 330 24.11 -16.89 -8.83
CA LEU A 330 25.39 -16.94 -8.13
C LEU A 330 25.89 -15.54 -7.81
N ALA A 331 25.85 -14.62 -8.77
CA ALA A 331 26.23 -13.22 -8.56
C ALA A 331 25.37 -12.57 -7.45
N LEU A 332 24.06 -12.79 -7.50
CA LEU A 332 23.13 -12.30 -6.48
C LEU A 332 23.43 -12.89 -5.10
N SER A 333 23.79 -14.18 -5.00
CA SER A 333 24.12 -14.81 -3.72
C SER A 333 25.30 -14.16 -3.01
N TYR A 334 26.34 -13.73 -3.74
CA TYR A 334 27.45 -12.99 -3.16
C TYR A 334 27.03 -11.61 -2.63
N SER A 335 26.14 -10.92 -3.35
CA SER A 335 25.59 -9.64 -2.87
C SER A 335 24.75 -9.85 -1.62
N LEU A 336 23.93 -10.89 -1.59
CA LEU A 336 23.06 -11.22 -0.44
C LEU A 336 23.88 -11.62 0.79
N GLU A 337 24.96 -12.41 0.64
CA GLU A 337 25.82 -12.81 1.75
C GLU A 337 26.39 -11.61 2.53
N ASN A 338 26.63 -10.50 1.85
CA ASN A 338 27.16 -9.28 2.45
C ASN A 338 26.09 -8.35 3.05
N ILE A 339 24.81 -8.53 2.71
CA ILE A 339 23.72 -7.60 3.07
C ILE A 339 22.69 -8.26 4.01
N CYS A 340 22.47 -9.57 3.89
CA CYS A 340 21.53 -10.34 4.71
C CYS A 340 22.15 -10.67 6.07
N ASP A 341 22.19 -9.68 6.96
CA ASP A 341 22.69 -9.79 8.34
C ASP A 341 21.58 -9.92 9.39
N GLY A 342 20.31 -9.85 8.98
CA GLY A 342 19.14 -9.83 9.85
C GLY A 342 18.67 -8.42 10.27
N GLU A 343 19.35 -7.36 9.84
CA GLU A 343 19.00 -5.97 10.16
C GLU A 343 18.27 -5.27 9.01
N VAL A 344 18.49 -5.70 7.77
CA VAL A 344 17.86 -5.14 6.56
C VAL A 344 16.72 -6.04 6.07
N SER A 345 15.56 -5.46 5.80
CA SER A 345 14.38 -6.19 5.30
C SER A 345 14.53 -6.61 3.83
N LEU A 346 13.76 -7.60 3.38
CA LEU A 346 13.72 -7.98 1.96
C LEU A 346 13.41 -6.82 1.00
N LEU A 347 12.56 -5.88 1.42
CA LEU A 347 12.23 -4.70 0.61
C LEU A 347 13.43 -3.77 0.46
N GLU A 348 14.10 -3.44 1.56
CA GLU A 348 15.30 -2.59 1.54
C GLU A 348 16.45 -3.25 0.76
N ILE A 349 16.60 -4.58 0.87
CA ILE A 349 17.56 -5.35 0.05
C ILE A 349 17.21 -5.23 -1.44
N SER A 350 15.93 -5.39 -1.79
CA SER A 350 15.41 -5.26 -3.14
C SER A 350 15.72 -3.89 -3.73
N GLU A 351 15.46 -2.81 -2.99
CA GLU A 351 15.75 -1.44 -3.38
C GLU A 351 17.26 -1.20 -3.57
N LYS A 352 18.09 -1.71 -2.64
CA LYS A 352 19.54 -1.51 -2.64
C LYS A 352 20.26 -2.23 -3.78
N ILE A 353 19.81 -3.45 -4.12
CA ILE A 353 20.43 -4.27 -5.17
C ILE A 353 19.77 -4.00 -6.53
N GLY A 354 18.56 -3.46 -6.56
CA GLY A 354 17.79 -3.23 -7.80
C GLY A 354 17.24 -4.52 -8.39
N VAL A 355 16.92 -5.50 -7.55
CA VAL A 355 16.45 -6.85 -7.93
C VAL A 355 15.15 -7.12 -7.19
N SER A 356 14.20 -7.81 -7.82
CA SER A 356 12.88 -8.04 -7.20
C SER A 356 12.95 -8.91 -5.94
N ILE A 357 12.05 -8.67 -4.98
CA ILE A 357 11.89 -9.50 -3.77
C ILE A 357 11.73 -10.98 -4.15
N MET A 358 10.99 -11.28 -5.23
CA MET A 358 10.79 -12.65 -5.72
C MET A 358 12.10 -13.33 -6.14
N GLU A 359 12.99 -12.62 -6.82
CA GLU A 359 14.30 -13.17 -7.23
C GLU A 359 15.22 -13.36 -6.03
N ILE A 360 15.21 -12.42 -5.08
CA ILE A 360 15.92 -12.56 -3.81
C ILE A 360 15.43 -13.79 -3.05
N LYS A 361 14.10 -13.93 -2.89
CA LYS A 361 13.46 -15.09 -2.25
C LYS A 361 13.88 -16.41 -2.87
N LYS A 362 13.88 -16.52 -4.21
CA LYS A 362 14.31 -17.74 -4.91
C LYS A 362 15.73 -18.15 -4.53
N VAL A 363 16.66 -17.19 -4.42
CA VAL A 363 18.04 -17.50 -4.01
C VAL A 363 18.08 -17.94 -2.55
N LEU A 364 17.42 -17.19 -1.66
CA LEU A 364 17.39 -17.52 -0.23
C LEU A 364 16.73 -18.88 0.05
N ASP A 365 15.69 -19.24 -0.70
CA ASP A 365 15.01 -20.53 -0.59
C ASP A 365 15.92 -21.69 -1.02
N ILE A 366 16.80 -21.50 -2.03
CA ILE A 366 17.81 -22.51 -2.43
C ILE A 366 18.86 -22.70 -1.33
N LEU A 367 19.17 -21.65 -0.59
CA LEU A 367 20.12 -21.70 0.54
C LEU A 367 19.52 -22.41 1.76
N GLU A 368 18.19 -22.60 1.80
CA GLU A 368 17.42 -23.33 2.81
C GLU A 368 17.90 -23.08 4.25
N LYS A 369 18.58 -24.07 4.85
CA LYS A 369 19.00 -24.11 6.25
C LYS A 369 20.07 -23.09 6.62
N ASN A 370 20.66 -22.42 5.64
CA ASN A 370 21.72 -21.43 5.85
C ASN A 370 21.16 -20.01 5.92
N VAL A 371 19.84 -19.86 5.76
CA VAL A 371 19.12 -18.60 5.94
C VAL A 371 18.21 -18.74 7.14
N THR A 372 18.33 -17.79 8.06
CA THR A 372 17.34 -17.58 9.11
C THR A 372 16.60 -16.28 8.84
N TYR A 373 15.37 -16.17 9.32
CA TYR A 373 14.56 -14.98 9.13
C TYR A 373 14.11 -14.44 10.47
N VAL A 374 14.42 -13.17 10.73
CA VAL A 374 13.76 -12.41 11.79
C VAL A 374 12.49 -11.80 11.19
N LYS A 375 11.34 -12.07 11.83
CA LYS A 375 10.05 -11.48 11.46
C LYS A 375 9.87 -10.18 12.23
N LYS A 376 9.55 -9.08 11.55
CA LYS A 376 9.05 -7.86 12.20
C LYS A 376 7.67 -7.54 11.62
N TYR A 377 6.73 -7.19 12.49
CA TYR A 377 5.35 -6.93 12.12
C TYR A 377 5.17 -5.48 11.71
N ARG A 378 4.52 -5.24 10.56
CA ARG A 378 4.12 -3.89 10.16
C ARG A 378 2.96 -3.44 11.06
N LYS A 379 3.12 -2.29 11.71
CA LYS A 379 2.11 -1.70 12.60
C LYS A 379 1.12 -0.82 11.83
#